data_AF-A0A1X0UEB2-F1
#
_entry.id   AF-A0A1X0UEB2-F1
#
_cell.length_a   1.000
_cell.length_b   1.000
_cell.length_c   1.000
_cell.angle_alpha   90.00
_cell.angle_beta   90.00
_cell.angle_gamma   90.00
#
_symmetry.space_group_name_H-M   'P 1'
#
loop_
_entity.id
_entity.type
_entity.pdbx_description
1 polymer ?
#
loop_
_entity_poly.entity_id
_entity_poly.type
_entity_poly.pdbx_seq_one_letter_code
_entity_poly.pdbx_strand_id
1 'polypeptide(L)'
;MKSAALPLPEHTPAGVTDQDLWELVPEHLRPGETLDMLAWPWHEVIYHYGTRTHRYVPLDVPDPIRHEFIWWLWSLHATGERVAPAAVSAWMHQIAQISTSRVQQGQPPIASVLDLDLDTWIAEARSAFTARHQRLPGARFSQNHLQIMRRLRRAVGIAYHEQAWWQAELWDPIHDPRIPARRHEPRGQATVD
;
A
#
# COMPACT_ATOMS: atom_id res chain seq x y z
N MET A 1 16.95 44.98 -26.94
CA MET A 1 17.40 43.91 -26.02
C MET A 1 16.19 43.38 -25.27
N LYS A 2 15.58 42.28 -25.74
CA LYS A 2 14.54 41.56 -25.00
C LYS A 2 15.22 40.34 -24.38
N SER A 3 15.17 40.26 -23.05
CA SER A 3 15.73 39.17 -22.27
C SER A 3 15.24 37.83 -22.80
N ALA A 4 16.17 36.98 -23.21
CA ALA A 4 15.90 35.55 -23.34
C ALA A 4 15.57 35.04 -21.93
N ALA A 5 14.36 34.54 -21.75
CA ALA A 5 14.05 33.74 -20.58
C ALA A 5 14.99 32.55 -20.61
N LEU A 6 15.89 32.47 -19.63
CA LEU A 6 16.68 31.26 -19.39
C LEU A 6 15.70 30.10 -19.23
N PRO A 7 15.89 28.96 -19.93
CA PRO A 7 15.06 27.79 -19.68
C PRO A 7 15.18 27.44 -18.20
N LEU A 8 14.03 27.27 -17.55
CA LEU A 8 13.97 26.67 -16.22
C LEU A 8 14.75 25.36 -16.30
N PRO A 9 15.64 25.05 -15.32
CA PRO A 9 16.35 23.79 -15.34
C PRO A 9 15.31 22.67 -15.47
N GLU A 10 15.53 21.77 -16.44
CA GLU A 10 14.83 20.49 -16.49
C GLU A 10 15.18 19.79 -15.18
N HIS A 11 14.35 19.98 -14.16
CA HIS A 11 14.25 19.05 -13.06
C HIS A 11 13.69 17.78 -13.68
N THR A 12 14.55 16.90 -14.17
CA THR A 12 14.27 15.48 -14.14
C THR A 12 14.28 15.12 -12.66
N PRO A 13 13.12 14.94 -11.99
CA PRO A 13 13.17 14.40 -10.66
C PRO A 13 13.69 12.97 -10.83
N ALA A 14 14.68 12.56 -10.02
CA ALA A 14 14.74 11.15 -9.70
C ALA A 14 13.33 10.78 -9.19
N GLY A 15 12.69 9.78 -9.80
CA GLY A 15 11.35 9.35 -9.42
C GLY A 15 11.23 9.10 -7.91
N VAL A 16 10.02 9.23 -7.37
CA VAL A 16 9.75 8.86 -5.98
C VAL A 16 10.14 7.39 -5.78
N THR A 17 10.98 7.14 -4.79
CA THR A 17 11.48 5.81 -4.43
C THR A 17 10.73 5.23 -3.23
N ASP A 18 10.91 3.94 -2.95
CA ASP A 18 10.36 3.32 -1.74
C ASP A 18 10.90 3.97 -0.46
N GLN A 19 12.16 4.43 -0.50
CA GLN A 19 12.81 5.14 0.60
C GLN A 19 12.13 6.50 0.86
N ASP A 20 11.74 7.22 -0.19
CA ASP A 20 10.98 8.47 -0.03
C ASP A 20 9.62 8.21 0.64
N LEU A 21 8.95 7.11 0.29
CA LEU A 21 7.70 6.70 0.97
C LEU A 21 7.94 6.33 2.44
N TRP A 22 9.03 5.61 2.72
CA TRP A 22 9.43 5.25 4.08
C TRP A 22 9.71 6.49 4.94
N GLU A 23 10.31 7.51 4.36
CA GLU A 23 10.66 8.76 5.04
C GLU A 23 9.44 9.58 5.44
N LEU A 24 8.32 9.46 4.71
CA LEU A 24 7.03 10.06 5.06
C LEU A 24 6.40 9.46 6.32
N VAL A 25 6.82 8.26 6.75
CA VAL A 25 6.40 7.66 8.01
C VAL A 25 7.29 8.22 9.13
N PRO A 26 6.72 8.81 10.21
CA PRO A 26 7.51 9.34 11.32
C PRO A 26 8.45 8.29 11.91
N GLU A 27 9.71 8.65 12.16
CA GLU A 27 10.76 7.70 12.57
C GLU A 27 10.36 6.84 13.78
N HIS A 28 9.77 7.46 14.80
CA HIS A 28 9.32 6.78 16.02
C HIS A 28 8.14 5.81 15.82
N LEU A 29 7.53 5.80 14.63
CA LEU A 29 6.43 4.91 14.26
C LEU A 29 6.89 3.75 13.37
N ARG A 30 8.06 3.86 12.73
CA ARG A 30 8.57 2.84 11.82
C ARG A 30 8.76 1.51 12.57
N PRO A 31 7.99 0.45 12.23
CA PRO A 31 8.16 -0.85 12.86
C PRO A 31 9.50 -1.47 12.46
N GLY A 32 10.05 -2.32 13.34
CA GLY A 32 11.16 -3.19 13.01
C GLY A 32 10.70 -4.39 12.18
N GLU A 33 11.11 -5.60 12.57
CA GLU A 33 10.73 -6.85 11.87
C GLU A 33 9.27 -7.25 12.09
N THR A 34 8.58 -6.65 13.06
CA THR A 34 7.19 -6.99 13.39
C THR A 34 6.38 -5.74 13.65
N LEU A 35 5.19 -5.69 13.07
CA LEU A 35 4.17 -4.67 13.32
C LEU A 35 3.23 -5.12 14.45
N ASP A 36 3.16 -4.36 15.55
CA ASP A 36 2.09 -4.49 16.55
C ASP A 36 0.87 -3.65 16.12
N MET A 37 -0.15 -4.31 15.56
CA MET A 37 -1.38 -3.66 15.12
C MET A 37 -2.23 -3.09 16.25
N LEU A 38 -1.93 -3.38 17.52
CA LEU A 38 -2.58 -2.73 18.65
C LEU A 38 -1.82 -1.51 19.18
N ALA A 39 -0.61 -1.25 18.68
CA ALA A 39 0.11 -0.02 19.01
C ALA A 39 -0.51 1.18 18.28
N TRP A 40 -0.26 2.39 18.78
CA TRP A 40 -0.58 3.62 18.05
C TRP A 40 0.47 3.85 16.93
N PRO A 41 0.07 4.32 15.73
CA PRO A 41 -1.30 4.62 15.25
C PRO A 41 -2.03 3.41 14.64
N TRP A 42 -1.38 2.24 14.59
CA TRP A 42 -1.83 1.08 13.82
C TRP A 42 -3.20 0.53 14.25
N HIS A 43 -3.57 0.68 15.52
CA HIS A 43 -4.89 0.27 16.00
C HIS A 43 -6.04 1.12 15.45
N GLU A 44 -5.77 2.36 15.00
CA GLU A 44 -6.79 3.26 14.45
C GLU A 44 -7.13 2.93 12.99
N VAL A 45 -6.19 2.33 12.27
CA VAL A 45 -6.34 1.94 10.85
C VAL A 45 -6.91 0.54 10.66
N ILE A 46 -7.18 -0.19 11.74
CA ILE A 46 -7.81 -1.51 11.66
C ILE A 46 -9.25 -1.49 12.18
N TYR A 47 -10.09 -2.37 11.62
CA TYR A 47 -11.37 -2.66 12.24
C TYR A 47 -11.19 -3.46 13.53
N HIS A 48 -11.85 -3.01 14.61
CA HIS A 48 -11.91 -3.75 15.87
C HIS A 48 -12.86 -4.94 15.74
N TYR A 49 -12.29 -6.11 15.51
CA TYR A 49 -12.97 -7.38 15.73
C TYR A 49 -12.59 -7.88 17.12
N GLY A 50 -13.53 -8.42 17.90
CA GLY A 50 -13.29 -8.88 19.29
C GLY A 50 -12.25 -10.01 19.43
N THR A 51 -11.63 -10.46 18.35
CA THR A 51 -10.64 -11.53 18.30
C THR A 51 -9.22 -11.00 18.08
N ARG A 52 -8.27 -11.42 18.92
CA ARG A 52 -6.86 -10.95 18.93
C ARG A 52 -5.96 -11.63 17.89
N THR A 53 -6.50 -12.42 16.96
CA THR A 53 -5.75 -13.40 16.13
C THR A 53 -4.77 -12.81 15.12
N HIS A 54 -4.65 -11.49 15.02
CA HIS A 54 -3.76 -10.83 14.08
C HIS A 54 -2.94 -9.70 14.71
N ARG A 55 -2.79 -9.64 16.04
CA ARG A 55 -2.10 -8.51 16.69
C ARG A 55 -0.71 -8.24 16.12
N TYR A 56 0.11 -9.27 15.97
CA TYR A 56 1.48 -9.14 15.48
C TYR A 56 1.56 -9.62 14.03
N VAL A 57 2.08 -8.78 13.15
CA VAL A 57 2.28 -9.09 11.74
C VAL A 57 3.78 -9.10 11.45
N PRO A 58 4.36 -10.26 11.12
CA PRO A 58 5.74 -10.34 10.66
C PRO A 58 5.92 -9.53 9.37
N LEU A 59 7.02 -8.79 9.26
CA LEU A 59 7.40 -8.00 8.10
C LEU A 59 8.60 -8.62 7.37
N ASP A 60 8.62 -9.97 7.31
CA ASP A 60 9.66 -10.81 6.70
C ASP A 60 9.57 -10.79 5.17
N VAL A 61 9.67 -9.60 4.59
CA VAL A 61 9.62 -9.33 3.15
C VAL A 61 10.75 -8.35 2.78
N PRO A 62 11.14 -8.25 1.50
CA PRO A 62 12.13 -7.27 1.07
C PRO A 62 11.77 -5.84 1.49
N ASP A 63 12.79 -5.05 1.83
CA ASP A 63 12.63 -3.69 2.33
C ASP A 63 11.75 -2.79 1.44
N PRO A 64 11.90 -2.77 0.11
CA PRO A 64 11.11 -1.86 -0.72
C PRO A 64 9.58 -2.09 -0.62
N ILE A 65 9.12 -3.34 -0.66
CA ILE A 65 7.68 -3.64 -0.51
C ILE A 65 7.22 -3.48 0.95
N ARG A 66 8.10 -3.65 1.93
CA ARG A 66 7.81 -3.32 3.34
C ARG A 66 7.57 -1.83 3.50
N HIS A 67 8.40 -1.00 2.89
CA HIS A 67 8.29 0.46 2.93
C HIS A 67 6.95 0.92 2.33
N GLU A 68 6.61 0.44 1.13
CA GLU A 68 5.32 0.70 0.49
C GLU A 68 4.13 0.32 1.38
N PHE A 69 4.21 -0.85 2.01
CA PHE A 69 3.13 -1.35 2.85
C PHE A 69 2.92 -0.51 4.12
N ILE A 70 4.00 -0.18 4.84
CA ILE A 70 3.90 0.63 6.06
C ILE A 70 3.50 2.06 5.74
N TRP A 71 4.06 2.64 4.67
CA TRP A 71 3.62 3.94 4.17
C TRP A 71 2.13 3.94 3.83
N TRP A 72 1.63 2.88 3.18
CA TRP A 72 0.21 2.77 2.88
C TRP A 72 -0.64 2.73 4.16
N LEU A 73 -0.28 1.93 5.17
CA LEU A 73 -1.00 1.95 6.46
C LEU A 73 -0.97 3.34 7.12
N TRP A 74 0.15 4.05 7.05
CA TRP A 74 0.25 5.43 7.53
C TRP A 74 -0.67 6.38 6.75
N SER A 75 -0.76 6.21 5.43
CA SER A 75 -1.68 6.99 4.59
C SER A 75 -3.15 6.77 4.99
N LEU A 76 -3.54 5.54 5.34
CA LEU A 76 -4.88 5.24 5.83
C LEU A 76 -5.18 5.96 7.16
N HIS A 77 -4.20 6.05 8.06
CA HIS A 77 -4.35 6.84 9.30
C HIS A 77 -4.58 8.31 8.97
N ALA A 78 -3.75 8.88 8.08
CA ALA A 78 -3.86 10.27 7.67
C ALA A 78 -5.21 10.60 6.99
N THR A 79 -5.82 9.64 6.29
CA THR A 79 -7.11 9.81 5.60
C THR A 79 -8.33 9.37 6.43
N GLY A 80 -8.12 8.81 7.63
CA GLY A 80 -9.18 8.29 8.49
C GLY A 80 -9.80 6.97 7.99
N GLU A 81 -9.10 6.24 7.12
CA GLU A 81 -9.56 4.99 6.55
C GLU A 81 -9.13 3.77 7.38
N ARG A 82 -9.83 2.64 7.13
CA ARG A 82 -9.57 1.38 7.86
C ARG A 82 -9.40 0.18 6.93
N VAL A 83 -8.77 -0.85 7.47
CA VAL A 83 -8.55 -2.16 6.84
C VAL A 83 -8.84 -3.30 7.82
N ALA A 84 -9.20 -4.46 7.31
CA ALA A 84 -9.39 -5.64 8.15
C ALA A 84 -8.01 -6.17 8.63
N PRO A 85 -7.80 -6.37 9.94
CA PRO A 85 -6.51 -6.83 10.48
C PRO A 85 -6.13 -8.23 9.95
N ALA A 86 -7.12 -9.12 9.78
CA ALA A 86 -6.89 -10.43 9.18
C ALA A 86 -6.34 -10.35 7.75
N ALA A 87 -6.71 -9.31 7.01
CA ALA A 87 -6.26 -9.14 5.65
C ALA A 87 -4.85 -8.55 5.58
N VAL A 88 -4.50 -7.60 6.46
CA VAL A 88 -3.11 -7.11 6.62
C VAL A 88 -2.15 -8.29 6.85
N SER A 89 -2.49 -9.12 7.85
CA SER A 89 -1.69 -10.30 8.19
C SER A 89 -1.58 -11.31 7.05
N ALA A 90 -2.70 -11.58 6.35
CA ALA A 90 -2.72 -12.51 5.22
C ALA A 90 -1.89 -12.00 4.03
N TRP A 91 -1.94 -10.70 3.73
CA TRP A 91 -1.17 -10.09 2.64
C TRP A 91 0.32 -10.16 2.88
N MET A 92 0.81 -9.82 4.08
CA MET A 92 2.23 -9.91 4.39
C MET A 92 2.76 -11.34 4.27
N HIS A 93 2.00 -12.32 4.76
CA HIS A 93 2.34 -13.74 4.56
C HIS A 93 2.39 -14.10 3.07
N GLN A 94 1.42 -13.62 2.29
CA GLN A 94 1.35 -13.92 0.87
C GLN A 94 2.53 -13.32 0.09
N ILE A 95 2.89 -12.07 0.37
CA ILE A 95 4.06 -11.41 -0.25
C ILE A 95 5.32 -12.21 0.06
N ALA A 96 5.53 -12.59 1.33
CA ALA A 96 6.67 -13.41 1.71
C ALA A 96 6.71 -14.76 0.97
N GLN A 97 5.55 -15.42 0.83
CA GLN A 97 5.43 -16.70 0.12
C GLN A 97 5.73 -16.55 -1.38
N ILE A 98 5.18 -15.53 -2.05
CA ILE A 98 5.41 -15.28 -3.47
C ILE A 98 6.88 -14.93 -3.71
N SER A 99 7.46 -14.05 -2.90
CA SER A 99 8.88 -13.71 -2.99
C SER A 99 9.78 -14.93 -2.81
N THR A 100 9.47 -15.79 -1.83
CA THR A 100 10.20 -17.05 -1.62
C THR A 100 10.08 -17.99 -2.83
N SER A 101 8.87 -18.16 -3.37
CA SER A 101 8.63 -19.03 -4.52
C SER A 101 9.37 -18.55 -5.76
N ARG A 102 9.40 -17.24 -6.00
CA ARG A 102 10.17 -16.63 -7.10
C ARG A 102 11.66 -16.90 -7.00
N VAL A 103 12.23 -16.69 -5.82
CA VAL A 103 13.65 -16.98 -5.57
C VAL A 103 13.97 -18.45 -5.82
N GLN A 104 13.10 -19.38 -5.39
CA GLN A 104 13.26 -20.82 -5.65
C GLN A 104 13.20 -21.16 -7.15
N GLN A 105 12.49 -20.36 -7.94
CA GLN A 105 12.39 -20.49 -9.40
C GLN A 105 13.49 -19.72 -10.15
N GLY A 106 14.48 -19.14 -9.46
CA GLY A 106 15.57 -18.36 -10.05
C GLY A 106 15.17 -16.96 -10.51
N GLN A 107 14.01 -16.46 -10.06
CA GLN A 107 13.53 -15.10 -10.30
C GLN A 107 13.88 -14.19 -9.13
N PRO A 108 14.01 -12.86 -9.34
CA PRO A 108 14.16 -11.92 -8.24
C PRO A 108 12.92 -11.93 -7.32
N PRO A 109 13.08 -11.63 -6.02
CA PRO A 109 11.95 -11.48 -5.12
C PRO A 109 11.09 -10.28 -5.53
N ILE A 110 9.84 -10.22 -5.04
CA ILE A 110 8.99 -9.04 -5.26
C ILE A 110 9.57 -7.86 -4.48
N ALA A 111 9.83 -6.76 -5.18
CA ALA A 111 10.32 -5.51 -4.61
C ALA A 111 9.20 -4.48 -4.48
N SER A 112 8.17 -4.51 -5.33
CA SER A 112 7.05 -3.58 -5.26
C SER A 112 5.71 -4.29 -5.39
N VAL A 113 4.67 -3.75 -4.76
CA VAL A 113 3.29 -4.18 -5.01
C VAL A 113 2.90 -4.01 -6.47
N LEU A 114 3.62 -3.17 -7.23
CA LEU A 114 3.42 -2.90 -8.65
C LEU A 114 4.07 -3.93 -9.58
N ASP A 115 4.97 -4.79 -9.09
CA ASP A 115 5.72 -5.75 -9.92
C ASP A 115 4.84 -6.80 -10.61
N LEU A 116 3.66 -7.08 -10.07
CA LEU A 116 2.65 -7.96 -10.65
C LEU A 116 1.42 -7.16 -11.00
N ASP A 117 0.64 -7.54 -12.01
CA ASP A 117 -0.71 -6.99 -12.15
C ASP A 117 -1.65 -7.53 -11.05
N LEU A 118 -2.83 -6.91 -10.93
CA LEU A 118 -3.79 -7.29 -9.90
C LEU A 118 -4.30 -8.73 -10.07
N ASP A 119 -4.52 -9.18 -11.31
CA ASP A 119 -5.07 -10.50 -11.57
C ASP A 119 -4.06 -11.60 -11.19
N THR A 120 -2.78 -11.34 -11.44
CA THR A 120 -1.65 -12.17 -11.01
C THR A 120 -1.56 -12.25 -9.49
N TRP A 121 -1.63 -11.11 -8.79
CA TRP A 121 -1.68 -11.11 -7.31
C TRP A 121 -2.80 -12.00 -6.76
N ILE A 122 -3.97 -11.99 -7.41
CA ILE A 122 -5.14 -12.76 -6.98
C ILE A 122 -5.01 -14.24 -7.37
N ALA A 123 -4.43 -14.54 -8.52
CA ALA A 123 -4.13 -15.91 -8.92
C ALA A 123 -3.16 -16.55 -7.91
N GLU A 124 -2.09 -15.86 -7.54
CA GLU A 124 -1.12 -16.31 -6.55
C GLU A 124 -1.77 -16.48 -5.16
N ALA A 125 -2.60 -15.50 -4.74
CA ALA A 125 -3.36 -15.58 -3.49
C ALA A 125 -4.23 -16.85 -3.41
N ARG A 126 -4.93 -17.16 -4.51
CA ARG A 126 -5.80 -18.33 -4.63
C ARG A 126 -4.98 -19.62 -4.63
N SER A 127 -3.86 -19.64 -5.35
CA SER A 127 -2.95 -20.78 -5.40
C SER A 127 -2.41 -21.12 -4.01
N ALA A 128 -1.87 -20.13 -3.29
CA ALA A 128 -1.35 -20.29 -1.93
C ALA A 128 -2.44 -20.75 -0.95
N PHE A 129 -3.64 -20.17 -1.03
CA PHE A 129 -4.78 -20.60 -0.20
C PHE A 129 -5.15 -22.06 -0.46
N THR A 130 -5.25 -22.46 -1.73
CA THR A 130 -5.64 -23.83 -2.09
C THR A 130 -4.59 -24.84 -1.72
N ALA A 131 -3.30 -24.54 -1.90
CA ALA A 131 -2.21 -25.40 -1.44
C ALA A 131 -2.26 -25.63 0.08
N ARG A 132 -2.54 -24.58 0.87
CA ARG A 132 -2.61 -24.67 2.33
C ARG A 132 -3.85 -25.39 2.85
N HIS A 133 -5.02 -25.11 2.26
CA HIS A 133 -6.30 -25.55 2.81
C HIS A 133 -6.95 -26.71 2.06
N GLN A 134 -6.34 -27.17 0.97
CA GLN A 134 -6.85 -28.25 0.12
C GLN A 134 -8.30 -27.98 -0.36
N ARG A 135 -8.66 -26.71 -0.52
CA ARG A 135 -9.96 -26.23 -1.01
C ARG A 135 -9.85 -24.86 -1.66
N LEU A 136 -10.85 -24.48 -2.43
CA LEU A 136 -10.93 -23.14 -3.01
C LEU A 136 -11.29 -22.09 -1.93
N PRO A 137 -10.77 -20.85 -2.05
CA PRO A 137 -11.21 -19.75 -1.21
C PRO A 137 -12.67 -19.40 -1.50
N GLY A 138 -13.38 -18.94 -0.46
CA GLY A 138 -14.75 -18.45 -0.63
C GLY A 138 -14.80 -17.13 -1.39
N ALA A 139 -15.97 -16.78 -1.95
CA ALA A 139 -16.16 -15.53 -2.69
C ALA A 139 -15.81 -14.29 -1.86
N ARG A 140 -16.20 -14.26 -0.58
CA ARG A 140 -15.91 -13.15 0.34
C ARG A 140 -14.42 -12.97 0.62
N PHE A 141 -13.67 -14.07 0.71
CA PHE A 141 -12.21 -14.01 0.87
C PHE A 141 -11.58 -13.32 -0.34
N SER A 142 -11.95 -13.78 -1.53
CA SER A 142 -11.40 -13.28 -2.80
C SER A 142 -11.72 -11.79 -2.98
N GLN A 143 -12.96 -11.38 -2.67
CA GLN A 143 -13.36 -9.97 -2.73
C GLN A 143 -12.59 -9.11 -1.74
N ASN A 144 -12.47 -9.53 -0.48
CA ASN A 144 -11.74 -8.75 0.53
C ASN A 144 -10.25 -8.61 0.20
N HIS A 145 -9.61 -9.69 -0.25
CA HIS A 145 -8.21 -9.63 -0.73
C HIS A 145 -8.10 -8.63 -1.89
N LEU A 146 -8.91 -8.81 -2.92
CA LEU A 146 -8.93 -7.98 -4.11
C LEU A 146 -9.05 -6.49 -3.79
N GLN A 147 -9.99 -6.10 -2.92
CA GLN A 147 -10.17 -4.69 -2.60
C GLN A 147 -8.98 -4.09 -1.88
N ILE A 148 -8.29 -4.85 -1.03
CA ILE A 148 -7.12 -4.35 -0.30
C ILE A 148 -5.92 -4.18 -1.22
N MET A 149 -5.61 -5.16 -2.06
CA MET A 149 -4.53 -5.03 -3.03
C MET A 149 -4.80 -3.93 -4.04
N ARG A 150 -6.06 -3.75 -4.46
CA ARG A 150 -6.45 -2.58 -5.27
C ARG A 150 -6.13 -1.26 -4.59
N ARG A 151 -6.51 -1.11 -3.31
CA ARG A 151 -6.25 0.12 -2.54
C ARG A 151 -4.76 0.39 -2.36
N LEU A 152 -3.99 -0.62 -1.98
CA LEU A 152 -2.54 -0.53 -1.81
C LEU A 152 -1.84 -0.17 -3.13
N ARG A 153 -2.09 -0.91 -4.21
CA ARG A 153 -1.53 -0.62 -5.54
C ARG A 153 -1.91 0.76 -6.06
N ARG A 154 -3.14 1.18 -5.83
CA ARG A 154 -3.63 2.51 -6.21
C ARG A 154 -2.84 3.60 -5.48
N ALA A 155 -2.71 3.48 -4.16
CA ALA A 155 -1.95 4.45 -3.36
C ALA A 155 -0.48 4.51 -3.80
N VAL A 156 0.19 3.35 -3.93
CA VAL A 156 1.61 3.28 -4.35
C VAL A 156 1.79 3.79 -5.78
N GLY A 157 0.90 3.40 -6.70
CA GLY A 157 0.95 3.85 -8.09
C GLY A 157 0.81 5.37 -8.23
N ILE A 158 -0.06 5.99 -7.42
CA ILE A 158 -0.19 7.46 -7.37
C ILE A 158 1.06 8.12 -6.79
N ALA A 159 1.63 7.52 -5.75
CA ALA A 159 2.80 8.07 -5.07
C ALA A 159 4.07 8.03 -5.94
N TYR A 160 4.24 6.96 -6.74
CA TYR A 160 5.33 6.87 -7.72
C TYR A 160 5.06 7.58 -9.03
N HIS A 161 3.83 8.02 -9.29
CA HIS A 161 3.52 8.74 -10.51
C HIS A 161 4.28 10.06 -10.57
N GLU A 162 5.12 10.26 -11.58
CA GLU A 162 5.98 11.46 -11.67
C GLU A 162 5.32 12.62 -12.41
N GLN A 163 4.36 12.35 -13.32
CA GLN A 163 3.73 13.42 -14.08
C GLN A 163 2.81 14.24 -13.18
N ALA A 164 2.50 15.46 -13.64
CA ALA A 164 1.52 16.29 -12.96
C ALA A 164 0.20 15.51 -12.78
N TRP A 165 -0.44 15.65 -11.62
CA TRP A 165 -1.63 14.86 -11.26
C TRP A 165 -2.76 14.94 -12.29
N TRP A 166 -2.88 16.07 -13.01
CA TRP A 166 -3.89 16.26 -14.06
C TRP A 166 -3.62 15.46 -15.34
N GLN A 167 -2.42 14.88 -15.49
CA GLN A 167 -2.06 13.94 -16.57
C GLN A 167 -2.21 12.48 -16.13
N ALA A 168 -2.40 12.21 -14.84
CA ALA A 168 -2.54 10.84 -14.34
C ALA A 168 -3.82 10.20 -14.87
N GLU A 169 -3.74 8.92 -15.26
CA GLU A 169 -4.93 8.13 -15.60
C GLU A 169 -5.82 7.86 -14.38
N LEU A 170 -5.23 7.92 -13.18
CA LEU A 170 -5.90 7.63 -11.92
C LEU A 170 -5.92 8.86 -11.01
N TRP A 171 -7.10 9.34 -10.67
CA TRP A 171 -7.28 10.49 -9.79
C TRP A 171 -7.82 10.04 -8.44
N ASP A 172 -7.11 10.39 -7.36
CA ASP A 172 -7.54 10.11 -5.99
C ASP A 172 -7.28 11.33 -5.09
N PRO A 173 -8.26 12.25 -4.96
CA PRO A 173 -8.08 13.47 -4.18
C PRO A 173 -7.84 13.24 -2.68
N ILE A 174 -8.12 12.03 -2.18
CA ILE A 174 -7.92 11.68 -0.77
C ILE A 174 -6.45 11.30 -0.54
N HIS A 175 -5.85 10.56 -1.48
CA HIS A 175 -4.52 9.99 -1.34
C HIS A 175 -3.43 10.72 -2.12
N ASP A 176 -3.78 11.57 -3.09
CA ASP A 176 -2.85 12.37 -3.87
C ASP A 176 -2.76 13.81 -3.30
N PRO A 177 -1.73 14.13 -2.52
CA PRO A 177 -1.59 15.45 -1.90
C PRO A 177 -1.35 16.57 -2.93
N ARG A 178 -1.04 16.23 -4.19
CA ARG A 178 -0.87 17.20 -5.27
C ARG A 178 -2.21 17.74 -5.75
N ILE A 179 -3.31 17.02 -5.52
CA ILE A 179 -4.65 17.44 -5.87
C ILE A 179 -5.15 18.42 -4.80
N PRO A 180 -5.42 19.70 -5.15
CA PRO A 180 -5.85 20.68 -4.16
C PRO A 180 -7.25 20.34 -3.62
N ALA A 181 -7.34 20.01 -2.33
CA ALA A 181 -8.62 19.82 -1.65
C ALA A 181 -9.21 21.15 -1.15
N ARG A 182 -10.46 21.43 -1.49
CA ARG A 182 -11.17 22.62 -0.97
C ARG A 182 -11.71 22.36 0.44
N ARG A 183 -11.89 23.44 1.22
CA ARG A 183 -12.38 23.36 2.61
C ARG A 183 -13.74 22.64 2.77
N HIS A 184 -14.60 22.70 1.75
CA HIS A 184 -15.94 22.11 1.76
C HIS A 184 -16.02 20.76 1.04
N GLU A 185 -14.92 20.28 0.47
CA GLU A 185 -14.92 18.96 -0.13
C GLU A 185 -14.91 17.90 0.97
N PRO A 186 -15.81 16.91 0.91
CA PRO A 186 -15.82 15.84 1.89
C PRO A 186 -14.51 15.06 1.80
N ARG A 187 -13.73 15.11 2.88
CA ARG A 187 -12.57 14.24 3.08
C ARG A 187 -13.07 12.93 3.68
N GLY A 188 -13.30 11.92 2.85
CA GLY A 188 -13.78 10.62 3.31
C GLY A 188 -15.18 10.66 3.94
N GLN A 189 -15.39 9.89 5.02
CA GLN A 189 -16.67 9.73 5.75
C GLN A 189 -17.09 10.99 6.55
N ALA A 190 -16.91 12.18 6.00
CA ALA A 190 -17.53 13.38 6.52
C ALA A 190 -19.04 13.29 6.25
N THR A 191 -19.80 12.80 7.22
CA THR A 191 -21.24 13.05 7.27
C THR A 191 -21.41 14.55 7.46
N VAL A 192 -22.06 15.21 6.50
CA VAL A 192 -22.57 16.56 6.70
C VAL A 192 -23.79 16.40 7.59
N ASP A 193 -23.72 16.89 8.82
CA ASP A 193 -24.85 16.98 9.75
C ASP A 193 -25.98 17.86 9.17
#